data_AF-A0A7G9B539-F1
#
_entry.id   AF-A0A7G9B539-F1
#
_cell.length_a   1.000
_cell.length_b   1.000
_cell.length_c   1.000
_cell.angle_alpha   90.00
_cell.angle_beta   90.00
_cell.angle_gamma   90.00
#
_symmetry.space_group_name_H-M   'P 1'
#
loop_
_entity.id
_entity.type
_entity.pdbx_description
1 polymer ?
#
loop_
_entity_poly.entity_id
_entity_poly.type
_entity_poly.pdbx_seq_one_letter_code
_entity_poly.pdbx_strand_id
1 'polypeptide(L)'
;MKRTWIGVVLILALMLPILSSAAQASGGVLLALGDSITTGYGLADDAEQCRSLSFAARAAEELGLAWDNRAVNGADTADLRALVEGGTIDDAVESAAAISITIGGNDLANLLLERVSAGLGESVWEAQTRLMGGDAQAIQVAAAILLNFIRPENNADRQALQSALERCRENLSAAVAALRAKNPWAPVVVATQYHPYRWMEEGLFLQLAREAGLCVQRLNEVIRSMDGIWIADAYSAFDASAERLCNASLSPLNLDFHPNDAGHQVLAEQLVAVLRPFSDVAFDAWCAGEVRFVSARGWMNGRTDGTFGPGDAVTRAQMAVVLWRMSGAPAPRNGAALSDLPAWCAGAVSWAMEQGIVTGYEDGSFRPDQSLTREQLSAMLYRWKGGPEFRGNLSGFPDGEAASPYAVPALGWAVEEGILRGDKQGMLRPGDMVRRDQLAVILFRCAQTHAVL
;
A
#
# COMPACT_ATOMS: atom_id res chain seq x y z
N MET A 1 -19.76 56.82 -1.36
CA MET A 1 -20.46 55.60 -0.92
C MET A 1 -20.54 54.52 -2.01
N LYS A 2 -21.11 54.77 -3.20
CA LYS A 2 -21.19 53.74 -4.26
C LYS A 2 -19.83 53.26 -4.82
N ARG A 3 -18.83 54.14 -4.95
CA ARG A 3 -17.46 53.78 -5.41
C ARG A 3 -16.69 52.94 -4.38
N THR A 4 -16.90 53.18 -3.09
CA THR A 4 -16.27 52.44 -1.99
C THR A 4 -16.85 51.02 -1.87
N TRP A 5 -18.16 50.87 -2.11
CA TRP A 5 -18.83 49.56 -2.14
C TRP A 5 -18.39 48.69 -3.33
N ILE A 6 -18.26 49.26 -4.53
CA ILE A 6 -17.77 48.52 -5.70
C ILE A 6 -16.30 48.09 -5.50
N GLY A 7 -15.48 48.93 -4.84
CA GLY A 7 -14.11 48.57 -4.47
C GLY A 7 -14.03 47.41 -3.47
N VAL A 8 -14.88 47.38 -2.44
CA VAL A 8 -14.93 46.27 -1.47
C VAL A 8 -15.43 44.98 -2.12
N VAL A 9 -16.43 45.06 -3.01
CA VAL A 9 -16.94 43.89 -3.75
C VAL A 9 -15.91 43.36 -4.75
N LEU A 10 -15.14 44.23 -5.42
CA LEU A 10 -14.05 43.82 -6.31
C LEU A 10 -12.87 43.22 -5.53
N ILE A 11 -12.53 43.75 -4.36
CA ILE A 11 -11.47 43.18 -3.50
C ILE A 11 -11.91 41.81 -2.95
N LEU A 12 -13.18 41.64 -2.54
CA LEU A 12 -13.72 40.34 -2.15
C LEU A 12 -13.78 39.34 -3.33
N ALA A 13 -14.10 39.82 -4.54
CA ALA A 13 -14.09 39.01 -5.77
C ALA A 13 -12.67 38.65 -6.25
N LEU A 14 -11.67 39.49 -5.98
CA LEU A 14 -10.25 39.23 -6.29
C LEU A 14 -9.55 38.38 -5.22
N MET A 15 -10.12 38.29 -4.00
CA MET A 15 -9.66 37.40 -2.92
C MET A 15 -10.31 36.00 -2.97
N LEU A 16 -11.35 35.82 -3.81
CA LEU A 16 -12.04 34.55 -4.03
C LEU A 16 -11.19 33.42 -4.67
N PRO A 17 -10.00 33.66 -5.26
CA PRO A 17 -9.04 32.59 -5.57
C PRO A 17 -7.87 32.46 -4.57
N ILE A 18 -7.88 33.17 -3.43
CA ILE A 18 -6.81 33.10 -2.41
C ILE A 18 -7.31 32.53 -1.06
N LEU A 19 -8.62 32.34 -0.91
CA LEU A 19 -9.08 31.28 -0.03
C LEU A 19 -8.73 29.98 -0.73
N SER A 20 -7.82 29.22 -0.11
CA SER A 20 -7.62 27.82 -0.42
C SER A 20 -8.98 27.22 -0.76
N SER A 21 -9.07 26.53 -1.89
CA SER A 21 -10.09 25.52 -2.01
C SER A 21 -9.87 24.62 -0.80
N ALA A 22 -10.59 24.85 0.29
CA ALA A 22 -11.08 23.77 1.12
C ALA A 22 -11.81 22.90 0.10
N ALA A 23 -11.05 21.95 -0.47
CA ALA A 23 -11.57 20.92 -1.33
C ALA A 23 -12.77 20.39 -0.57
N GLN A 24 -13.94 20.57 -1.15
CA GLN A 24 -15.16 20.04 -0.59
C GLN A 24 -14.93 18.53 -0.58
N ALA A 25 -14.57 17.98 0.59
CA ALA A 25 -14.06 16.62 0.75
C ALA A 25 -14.98 15.66 0.01
N SER A 26 -14.50 15.10 -1.10
CA SER A 26 -15.28 14.20 -1.93
C SER A 26 -15.26 12.80 -1.31
N GLY A 27 -16.01 12.66 -0.21
CA GLY A 27 -16.79 11.45 0.06
C GLY A 27 -16.15 10.27 0.77
N GLY A 28 -15.04 10.42 1.51
CA GLY A 28 -14.45 9.31 2.27
C GLY A 28 -13.68 9.71 3.53
N VAL A 29 -13.54 8.78 4.47
CA VAL A 29 -12.76 8.94 5.72
C VAL A 29 -11.54 8.02 5.69
N LEU A 30 -10.35 8.57 5.96
CA LEU A 30 -9.16 7.79 6.34
C LEU A 30 -9.26 7.47 7.84
N LEU A 31 -9.51 6.20 8.16
CA LEU A 31 -9.52 5.71 9.53
C LEU A 31 -8.09 5.35 9.95
N ALA A 32 -7.56 6.07 10.94
CA ALA A 32 -6.22 5.84 11.46
C ALA A 32 -6.29 5.12 12.80
N LEU A 33 -5.70 3.92 12.84
CA LEU A 33 -5.59 3.05 14.01
C LEU A 33 -4.13 2.87 14.38
N GLY A 34 -3.85 2.55 15.63
CA GLY A 34 -2.48 2.27 16.06
C GLY A 34 -2.13 2.86 17.41
N ASP A 35 -0.86 3.21 17.53
CA ASP A 35 -0.23 3.68 18.76
C ASP A 35 0.08 5.19 18.74
N SER A 36 1.04 5.61 19.57
CA SER A 36 1.47 7.01 19.71
C SER A 36 2.05 7.62 18.44
N ILE A 37 2.54 6.81 17.50
CA ILE A 37 2.96 7.30 16.18
C ILE A 37 1.74 7.79 15.40
N THR A 38 0.61 7.08 15.48
CA THR A 38 -0.61 7.50 14.80
C THR A 38 -1.28 8.69 15.47
N THR A 39 -1.22 8.82 16.80
CA THR A 39 -1.80 9.99 17.48
C THR A 39 -1.04 11.29 17.21
N GLY A 40 0.19 11.23 16.70
CA GLY A 40 1.05 12.40 16.53
C GLY A 40 1.68 12.87 17.85
N TYR A 41 1.84 11.95 18.81
CA TYR A 41 2.39 12.27 20.12
C TYR A 41 3.73 13.02 20.01
N GLY A 42 3.83 14.15 20.71
CA GLY A 42 5.04 14.97 20.76
C GLY A 42 5.14 16.05 19.66
N LEU A 43 4.15 16.18 18.76
CA LEU A 43 4.12 17.25 17.76
C LEU A 43 3.67 18.61 18.31
N ALA A 44 2.89 18.60 19.39
CA ALA A 44 2.39 19.78 20.07
C ALA A 44 2.17 19.48 21.57
N ASP A 45 1.90 20.52 22.36
CA ASP A 45 1.60 20.38 23.78
C ASP A 45 0.18 19.80 24.02
N ASP A 46 -0.73 20.06 23.09
CA ASP A 46 -2.12 19.62 23.14
C ASP A 46 -2.37 18.35 22.30
N ALA A 47 -3.15 17.42 22.84
CA ALA A 47 -3.39 16.12 22.22
C ALA A 47 -4.28 16.21 20.96
N GLU A 48 -5.23 17.12 20.91
CA GLU A 48 -6.05 17.34 19.72
C GLU A 48 -5.21 17.97 18.60
N GLN A 49 -4.36 18.94 18.98
CA GLN A 49 -3.40 19.54 18.06
C GLN A 49 -2.41 18.49 17.51
N CYS A 50 -1.87 17.60 18.35
CA CYS A 50 -1.04 16.47 17.92
C CYS A 50 -1.73 15.64 16.82
N ARG A 51 -2.99 15.27 17.03
CA ARG A 51 -3.76 14.48 16.04
C ARG A 51 -3.92 15.24 14.73
N SER A 52 -4.17 16.55 14.77
CA SER A 52 -4.29 17.39 13.57
C SER A 52 -2.98 17.55 12.79
N LEU A 53 -1.83 17.40 13.46
CA LEU A 53 -0.50 17.47 12.84
C LEU A 53 0.07 16.10 12.47
N SER A 54 -0.62 15.02 12.85
CA SER A 54 -0.19 13.64 12.62
C SER A 54 -0.05 13.29 11.13
N PHE A 55 0.63 12.19 10.84
CA PHE A 55 0.82 11.75 9.45
C PHE A 55 -0.51 11.37 8.79
N ALA A 56 -1.46 10.86 9.58
CA ALA A 56 -2.78 10.48 9.10
C ALA A 56 -3.59 11.69 8.64
N ALA A 57 -3.54 12.79 9.41
CA ALA A 57 -4.19 14.04 9.02
C ALA A 57 -3.59 14.62 7.72
N ARG A 58 -2.26 14.64 7.61
CA ARG A 58 -1.55 15.09 6.40
C ARG A 58 -1.88 14.25 5.17
N ALA A 59 -1.85 12.92 5.33
CA ALA A 59 -2.19 12.00 4.23
C ALA A 59 -3.64 12.16 3.79
N ALA A 60 -4.57 12.34 4.74
CA ALA A 60 -5.97 12.59 4.41
C ALA A 60 -6.15 13.90 3.64
N GLU A 61 -5.48 14.98 4.05
CA GLU A 61 -5.50 16.25 3.33
C GLU A 61 -5.02 16.09 1.88
N GLU A 62 -3.88 15.43 1.67
CA GLU A 62 -3.33 15.19 0.33
C GLU A 62 -4.24 14.30 -0.54
N LEU A 63 -4.95 13.36 0.08
CA LEU A 63 -5.90 12.48 -0.61
C LEU A 63 -7.29 13.12 -0.81
N GLY A 64 -7.54 14.31 -0.25
CA GLY A 64 -8.86 14.96 -0.28
C GLY A 64 -9.92 14.25 0.59
N LEU A 65 -9.49 13.56 1.65
CA LEU A 65 -10.33 12.79 2.56
C LEU A 65 -10.53 13.52 3.90
N ALA A 66 -11.64 13.22 4.57
CA ALA A 66 -11.72 13.44 6.01
C ALA A 66 -10.85 12.39 6.74
N TRP A 67 -10.52 12.62 8.01
CA TRP A 67 -9.80 11.63 8.81
C TRP A 67 -10.48 11.38 10.15
N ASP A 68 -10.34 10.17 10.66
CA ASP A 68 -10.78 9.75 11.99
C ASP A 68 -9.66 8.96 12.65
N ASN A 69 -9.11 9.49 13.74
CA ASN A 69 -7.97 8.88 14.43
C ASN A 69 -8.43 8.22 15.73
N ARG A 70 -8.46 6.90 15.74
CA ARG A 70 -8.82 6.06 16.90
C ARG A 70 -7.60 5.41 17.57
N ALA A 71 -6.40 5.88 17.24
CA ALA A 71 -5.17 5.38 17.87
C ALA A 71 -5.07 5.77 19.35
N VAL A 72 -4.37 4.92 20.10
CA VAL A 72 -4.21 5.01 21.56
C VAL A 72 -2.72 4.95 21.90
N ASN A 73 -2.23 5.94 22.65
CA ASN A 73 -0.83 5.97 23.07
C ASN A 73 -0.48 4.73 23.89
N GLY A 74 0.63 4.08 23.56
CA GLY A 74 1.12 2.87 24.24
C GLY A 74 0.41 1.57 23.84
N ALA A 75 -0.55 1.61 22.92
CA ALA A 75 -1.23 0.41 22.45
C ALA A 75 -0.25 -0.58 21.79
N ASP A 76 -0.40 -1.86 22.09
CA ASP A 76 0.26 -2.96 21.39
C ASP A 76 -0.69 -3.68 20.42
N THR A 77 -0.23 -4.76 19.77
CA THR A 77 -1.10 -5.50 18.83
C THR A 77 -2.33 -6.15 19.49
N ALA A 78 -2.26 -6.52 20.77
CA ALA A 78 -3.39 -7.10 21.49
C ALA A 78 -4.46 -6.04 21.75
N ASP A 79 -4.05 -4.81 22.11
CA ASP A 79 -4.96 -3.68 22.27
C ASP A 79 -5.66 -3.32 20.96
N LEU A 80 -4.92 -3.27 19.85
CA LEU A 80 -5.50 -3.03 18.51
C LEU A 80 -6.54 -4.10 18.18
N ARG A 81 -6.22 -5.37 18.41
CA ARG A 81 -7.16 -6.47 18.19
C ARG A 81 -8.41 -6.29 19.04
N ALA A 82 -8.27 -6.00 20.33
CA ALA A 82 -9.40 -5.79 21.22
C ALA A 82 -10.28 -4.60 20.78
N LEU A 83 -9.67 -3.51 20.32
CA LEU A 83 -10.39 -2.34 19.78
C LEU A 83 -11.23 -2.73 18.56
N VAL A 84 -10.64 -3.45 17.62
CA VAL A 84 -11.29 -3.86 16.37
C VAL A 84 -12.36 -4.93 16.61
N GLU A 85 -12.12 -5.92 17.47
CA GLU A 85 -13.08 -6.98 17.78
C GLU A 85 -14.20 -6.50 18.72
N GLY A 86 -13.93 -5.48 19.54
CA GLY A 86 -14.85 -4.99 20.58
C GLY A 86 -16.08 -4.22 20.09
N GLY A 87 -16.20 -3.96 18.79
CA GLY A 87 -17.40 -3.37 18.18
C GLY A 87 -17.52 -1.85 18.26
N THR A 88 -16.69 -1.19 19.08
CA THR A 88 -16.81 0.27 19.37
C THR A 88 -16.46 1.18 18.20
N ILE A 89 -15.80 0.64 17.16
CA ILE A 89 -15.38 1.38 15.98
C ILE A 89 -16.01 0.84 14.69
N ASP A 90 -17.02 -0.03 14.78
CA ASP A 90 -17.57 -0.75 13.63
C ASP A 90 -18.11 0.20 12.55
N ASP A 91 -18.92 1.19 12.94
CA ASP A 91 -19.43 2.22 12.02
C ASP A 91 -18.30 2.98 11.29
N ALA A 92 -17.19 3.24 11.99
CA ALA A 92 -16.04 3.92 11.40
C ALA A 92 -15.29 3.00 10.42
N VAL A 93 -15.18 1.71 10.73
CA VAL A 93 -14.58 0.71 9.84
C VAL A 93 -15.44 0.50 8.59
N GLU A 94 -16.75 0.34 8.75
CA GLU A 94 -17.69 0.12 7.65
C GLU A 94 -17.73 1.28 6.65
N SER A 95 -17.60 2.52 7.16
CA SER A 95 -17.59 3.74 6.34
C SER A 95 -16.21 4.20 5.87
N ALA A 96 -15.12 3.56 6.34
CA ALA A 96 -13.77 3.94 5.99
C ALA A 96 -13.52 3.80 4.47
N ALA A 97 -12.94 4.83 3.88
CA ALA A 97 -12.45 4.77 2.50
C ALA A 97 -11.05 4.14 2.41
N ALA A 98 -10.26 4.28 3.47
CA ALA A 98 -8.99 3.60 3.69
C ALA A 98 -8.73 3.47 5.19
N ILE A 99 -7.91 2.49 5.58
CA ILE A 99 -7.52 2.25 6.97
C ILE A 99 -6.00 2.24 7.05
N SER A 100 -5.41 3.05 7.93
CA SER A 100 -3.96 3.04 8.19
C SER A 100 -3.66 2.53 9.59
N ILE A 101 -2.59 1.73 9.74
CA ILE A 101 -2.17 1.12 11.00
C ILE A 101 -0.68 1.37 11.23
N THR A 102 -0.32 1.91 12.41
CA THR A 102 1.03 1.84 12.98
C THR A 102 0.99 1.11 14.33
N ILE A 103 1.63 -0.04 14.42
CA ILE A 103 1.60 -0.86 15.65
C ILE A 103 2.79 -1.82 15.70
N GLY A 104 3.07 -2.40 16.86
CA GLY A 104 4.09 -3.43 17.06
C GLY A 104 5.32 -2.95 17.84
N GLY A 105 5.60 -1.64 17.85
CA GLY A 105 6.72 -1.08 18.61
C GLY A 105 6.58 -1.35 20.10
N ASN A 106 5.36 -1.21 20.64
CA ASN A 106 5.08 -1.46 22.05
C ASN A 106 5.17 -2.96 22.41
N ASP A 107 4.87 -3.89 21.50
CA ASP A 107 5.08 -5.32 21.73
C ASP A 107 6.56 -5.64 22.03
N LEU A 108 7.48 -5.00 21.29
CA LEU A 108 8.92 -5.13 21.52
C LEU A 108 9.38 -4.39 22.79
N ALA A 109 8.87 -3.18 23.02
CA ALA A 109 9.22 -2.37 24.19
C ALA A 109 8.77 -3.05 25.50
N ASN A 110 7.53 -3.54 25.53
CA ASN A 110 6.96 -4.25 26.68
C ASN A 110 7.75 -5.53 26.97
N LEU A 111 8.09 -6.31 25.94
CA LEU A 111 8.98 -7.47 26.11
C LEU A 111 10.32 -7.06 26.75
N LEU A 112 10.98 -6.02 26.25
CA LEU A 112 12.26 -5.57 26.81
C LEU A 112 12.09 -5.19 28.29
N LEU A 113 11.06 -4.42 28.63
CA LEU A 113 10.79 -3.99 29.99
C LEU A 113 10.51 -5.17 30.94
N GLU A 114 9.75 -6.17 30.50
CA GLU A 114 9.51 -7.41 31.25
C GLU A 114 10.81 -8.15 31.54
N ARG A 115 11.69 -8.28 30.54
CA ARG A 115 12.99 -8.95 30.70
C ARG A 115 13.92 -8.16 31.62
N VAL A 116 13.94 -6.83 31.53
CA VAL A 116 14.74 -5.97 32.40
C VAL A 116 14.24 -6.05 33.84
N SER A 117 12.92 -5.97 34.05
CA SER A 117 12.26 -6.15 35.35
C SER A 117 12.65 -7.49 35.98
N ALA A 118 12.59 -8.59 35.23
CA ALA A 118 13.02 -9.90 35.70
C ALA A 118 14.53 -9.95 36.03
N GLY A 119 15.37 -9.30 35.22
CA GLY A 119 16.82 -9.23 35.44
C GLY A 119 17.23 -8.39 36.66
N LEU A 120 16.44 -7.37 37.00
CA LEU A 120 16.64 -6.54 38.19
C LEU A 120 15.96 -7.10 39.44
N GLY A 121 14.97 -8.00 39.29
CA GLY A 121 14.16 -8.49 40.40
C GLY A 121 13.18 -7.45 40.94
N GLU A 122 12.72 -6.54 40.08
CA GLU A 122 11.88 -5.38 40.41
C GLU A 122 10.60 -5.41 39.56
N SER A 123 9.62 -4.55 39.87
CA SER A 123 8.43 -4.41 39.02
C SER A 123 8.76 -3.76 37.67
N VAL A 124 7.90 -3.97 36.66
CA VAL A 124 8.03 -3.32 35.34
C VAL A 124 8.05 -1.79 35.46
N TRP A 125 7.21 -1.23 36.34
CA TRP A 125 7.15 0.21 36.57
C TRP A 125 8.46 0.77 37.16
N GLU A 126 9.06 0.07 38.13
CA GLU A 126 10.36 0.45 38.71
C GLU A 126 11.47 0.37 37.65
N ALA A 127 11.53 -0.74 36.91
CA ALA A 127 12.50 -0.94 35.84
C ALA A 127 12.40 0.16 34.76
N GLN A 128 11.18 0.48 34.32
CA GLN A 128 10.92 1.55 33.36
C GLN A 128 11.34 2.91 33.90
N THR A 129 10.99 3.23 35.15
CA THR A 129 11.36 4.49 35.80
C THR A 129 12.88 4.66 35.87
N ARG A 130 13.60 3.59 36.21
CA ARG A 130 15.07 3.57 36.24
C ARG A 130 15.68 3.75 34.85
N LEU A 131 15.15 3.06 33.83
CA LEU A 131 15.61 3.21 32.44
C LEU A 131 15.41 4.62 31.92
N MET A 132 14.21 5.19 32.10
CA MET A 132 13.92 6.57 31.69
C MET A 132 14.72 7.60 32.49
N GLY A 133 15.03 7.29 33.75
CA GLY A 133 15.89 8.10 34.62
C GLY A 133 17.39 7.98 34.31
N GLY A 134 17.80 7.16 33.34
CA GLY A 134 19.20 7.00 32.96
C GLY A 134 20.04 6.15 33.93
N ASP A 135 19.41 5.30 34.74
CA ASP A 135 20.11 4.44 35.70
C ASP A 135 21.09 3.49 35.00
N ALA A 136 22.36 3.56 35.38
CA ALA A 136 23.43 2.83 34.69
C ALA A 136 23.28 1.31 34.77
N GLN A 137 22.78 0.77 35.90
CA GLN A 137 22.58 -0.66 36.07
C GLN A 137 21.41 -1.15 35.20
N ALA A 138 20.29 -0.44 35.21
CA ALA A 138 19.14 -0.76 34.38
C ALA A 138 19.50 -0.73 32.88
N ILE A 139 20.26 0.28 32.44
CA ILE A 139 20.76 0.37 31.06
C ILE A 139 21.67 -0.82 30.71
N GLN A 140 22.58 -1.22 31.61
CA GLN A 140 23.46 -2.38 31.40
C GLN A 140 22.68 -3.68 31.27
N VAL A 141 21.64 -3.87 32.08
CA VAL A 141 20.76 -5.06 31.99
C VAL A 141 19.99 -5.06 30.67
N ALA A 142 19.38 -3.93 30.29
CA ALA A 142 18.68 -3.78 29.01
C ALA A 142 19.61 -4.04 27.82
N ALA A 143 20.84 -3.55 27.89
CA ALA A 143 21.87 -3.77 26.89
C ALA A 143 22.21 -5.25 26.71
N ALA A 144 22.41 -5.98 27.81
CA ALA A 144 22.68 -7.41 27.76
C ALA A 144 21.53 -8.21 27.13
N ILE A 145 20.28 -7.85 27.47
CA ILE A 145 19.07 -8.50 26.93
C ILE A 145 18.94 -8.26 25.42
N LEU A 146 19.10 -7.00 24.96
CA LEU A 146 19.05 -6.66 23.54
C LEU A 146 20.08 -7.45 22.73
N LEU A 147 21.30 -7.60 23.24
CA LEU A 147 22.33 -8.42 22.60
C LEU A 147 21.90 -9.89 22.52
N ASN A 148 21.28 -10.43 23.58
CA ASN A 148 20.84 -11.82 23.61
C ASN A 148 19.67 -12.12 22.67
N PHE A 149 18.83 -11.14 22.34
CA PHE A 149 17.74 -11.29 21.37
C PHE A 149 18.25 -11.70 19.98
N ILE A 150 19.45 -11.25 19.60
CA ILE A 150 19.88 -11.30 18.20
C ILE A 150 21.04 -12.27 17.98
N ARG A 151 21.78 -12.55 19.05
CA ARG A 151 22.83 -13.57 19.07
C ARG A 151 22.39 -14.89 18.42
N PRO A 152 23.29 -15.55 17.66
CA PRO A 152 22.99 -16.80 16.97
C PRO A 152 22.73 -17.96 17.94
N GLU A 153 23.17 -17.84 19.19
CA GLU A 153 22.89 -18.82 20.24
C GLU A 153 21.41 -18.87 20.61
N ASN A 154 20.88 -20.08 20.83
CA ASN A 154 19.54 -20.26 21.38
C ASN A 154 19.58 -20.00 22.90
N ASN A 155 18.85 -18.99 23.36
CA ASN A 155 18.76 -18.60 24.76
C ASN A 155 17.32 -18.14 25.10
N ALA A 156 17.04 -17.96 26.39
CA ALA A 156 15.70 -17.61 26.86
C ALA A 156 15.20 -16.26 26.32
N ASP A 157 16.06 -15.25 26.18
CA ASP A 157 15.70 -13.94 25.65
C ASP A 157 15.32 -14.04 24.16
N ARG A 158 16.11 -14.75 23.36
CA ARG A 158 15.81 -14.97 21.95
C ARG A 158 14.52 -15.75 21.72
N GLN A 159 14.26 -16.77 22.53
CA GLN A 159 12.99 -17.50 22.50
C GLN A 159 11.82 -16.58 22.87
N ALA A 160 11.99 -15.73 23.88
CA ALA A 160 10.97 -14.76 24.28
C ALA A 160 10.66 -13.75 23.17
N LEU A 161 11.69 -13.25 22.45
CA LEU A 161 11.50 -12.41 21.27
C LEU A 161 10.74 -13.14 20.17
N GLN A 162 11.11 -14.38 19.86
CA GLN A 162 10.40 -15.17 18.85
C GLN A 162 8.93 -15.38 19.22
N SER A 163 8.63 -15.70 20.48
CA SER A 163 7.25 -15.84 20.95
C SER A 163 6.47 -14.52 20.92
N ALA A 164 7.13 -13.39 21.21
CA ALA A 164 6.48 -12.08 21.13
C ALA A 164 6.16 -11.70 19.68
N LEU A 165 7.08 -11.95 18.73
CA LEU A 165 6.86 -11.74 17.30
C LEU A 165 5.74 -12.63 16.75
N GLU A 166 5.62 -13.87 17.24
CA GLU A 166 4.50 -14.75 16.86
C GLU A 166 3.16 -14.20 17.38
N ARG A 167 3.08 -13.77 18.64
CA ARG A 167 1.88 -13.12 19.18
C ARG A 167 1.51 -11.86 18.42
N CYS A 168 2.50 -11.05 18.05
CA CYS A 168 2.31 -9.87 17.20
C CYS A 168 1.69 -10.27 15.86
N ARG A 169 2.18 -11.33 15.21
CA ARG A 169 1.60 -11.86 13.96
C ARG A 169 0.16 -12.29 14.16
N GLU A 170 -0.11 -13.11 15.18
CA GLU A 170 -1.44 -13.63 15.47
C GLU A 170 -2.45 -12.51 15.72
N ASN A 171 -2.10 -11.55 16.58
CA ASN A 171 -2.98 -10.44 16.93
C ASN A 171 -3.24 -9.51 15.75
N LEU A 172 -2.18 -9.10 15.04
CA LEU A 172 -2.33 -8.22 13.88
C LEU A 172 -3.11 -8.90 12.75
N SER A 173 -2.88 -10.19 12.52
CA SER A 173 -3.64 -10.97 11.52
C SER A 173 -5.12 -11.06 11.88
N ALA A 174 -5.44 -11.31 13.15
CA ALA A 174 -6.82 -11.33 13.64
C ALA A 174 -7.50 -9.95 13.49
N ALA A 175 -6.80 -8.87 13.85
CA ALA A 175 -7.31 -7.51 13.67
C ALA A 175 -7.59 -7.20 12.18
N VAL A 176 -6.64 -7.51 11.29
CA VAL A 176 -6.82 -7.32 9.83
C VAL A 176 -8.00 -8.14 9.30
N ALA A 177 -8.14 -9.40 9.71
CA ALA A 177 -9.26 -10.25 9.31
C ALA A 177 -10.61 -9.66 9.77
N ALA A 178 -10.69 -9.16 11.01
CA ALA A 178 -11.89 -8.52 11.54
C ALA A 178 -12.22 -7.20 10.81
N LEU A 179 -11.22 -6.38 10.47
CA LEU A 179 -11.42 -5.19 9.64
C LEU A 179 -11.97 -5.55 8.26
N ARG A 180 -11.38 -6.56 7.60
CA ARG A 180 -11.81 -7.03 6.27
C ARG A 180 -13.21 -7.63 6.28
N ALA A 181 -13.60 -8.31 7.35
CA ALA A 181 -14.95 -8.84 7.50
C ALA A 181 -16.01 -7.73 7.52
N LYS A 182 -15.68 -6.58 8.13
CA LYS A 182 -16.57 -5.41 8.22
C LYS A 182 -16.52 -4.55 6.96
N ASN A 183 -15.33 -4.36 6.39
CA ASN A 183 -15.12 -3.59 5.18
C ASN A 183 -14.13 -4.31 4.24
N PRO A 184 -14.64 -5.15 3.32
CA PRO A 184 -13.77 -5.90 2.41
C PRO A 184 -13.11 -5.01 1.35
N TRP A 185 -13.65 -3.81 1.12
CA TRP A 185 -13.24 -2.93 0.01
C TRP A 185 -12.17 -1.93 0.40
N ALA A 186 -12.16 -1.44 1.64
CA ALA A 186 -11.16 -0.48 2.09
C ALA A 186 -9.75 -1.09 2.08
N PRO A 187 -8.74 -0.43 1.50
CA PRO A 187 -7.36 -0.84 1.66
C PRO A 187 -6.94 -0.68 3.12
N VAL A 188 -6.43 -1.77 3.71
CA VAL A 188 -5.77 -1.76 5.02
C VAL A 188 -4.28 -1.61 4.80
N VAL A 189 -3.72 -0.45 5.16
CA VAL A 189 -2.30 -0.12 5.01
C VAL A 189 -1.62 -0.20 6.37
N VAL A 190 -0.59 -1.04 6.49
CA VAL A 190 0.24 -1.15 7.70
C VAL A 190 1.60 -0.53 7.40
N ALA A 191 2.04 0.41 8.24
CA ALA A 191 3.39 0.95 8.12
C ALA A 191 4.41 0.03 8.78
N THR A 192 5.57 -0.14 8.14
CA THR A 192 6.73 -0.75 8.81
C THR A 192 7.22 0.16 9.94
N GLN A 193 7.74 -0.42 11.02
CA GLN A 193 8.34 0.33 12.12
C GLN A 193 9.72 0.84 11.69
N TYR A 194 10.07 2.09 12.00
CA TYR A 194 11.35 2.71 11.60
C TYR A 194 12.45 2.51 12.65
N HIS A 195 13.71 2.82 12.30
CA HIS A 195 14.84 2.79 13.23
C HIS A 195 15.03 4.19 13.88
N PRO A 196 14.52 4.45 15.10
CA PRO A 196 14.52 5.79 15.69
C PRO A 196 15.92 6.38 15.94
N TYR A 197 16.91 5.51 16.08
CA TYR A 197 18.27 5.87 16.50
C TYR A 197 19.29 5.82 15.36
N ARG A 198 18.86 5.85 14.10
CA ARG A 198 19.76 5.64 12.94
C ARG A 198 20.88 6.69 12.89
N TRP A 199 20.57 7.93 13.28
CA TRP A 199 21.49 9.06 13.26
C TRP A 199 22.49 9.07 14.44
N MET A 200 22.47 8.05 15.30
CA MET A 200 23.49 7.92 16.35
C MET A 200 24.75 7.32 15.73
N GLU A 201 25.84 8.09 15.66
CA GLU A 201 27.06 7.68 14.94
C GLU A 201 28.20 7.19 15.85
N GLU A 202 28.18 7.48 17.16
CA GLU A 202 29.29 7.16 18.08
C GLU A 202 28.83 6.71 19.49
N GLY A 203 29.69 5.93 20.16
CA GLY A 203 29.56 5.58 21.59
C GLY A 203 28.80 4.28 21.89
N LEU A 204 28.66 3.96 23.19
CA LEU A 204 27.97 2.75 23.68
C LEU A 204 26.50 2.65 23.19
N PHE A 205 25.85 3.81 23.02
CA PHE A 205 24.48 3.90 22.50
C PHE A 205 24.36 3.46 21.03
N LEU A 206 25.44 3.55 20.23
CA LEU A 206 25.45 3.06 18.84
C LEU A 206 25.23 1.55 18.77
N GLN A 207 25.90 0.78 19.64
CA GLN A 207 25.75 -0.67 19.65
C GLN A 207 24.32 -1.06 20.02
N LEU A 208 23.75 -0.39 21.02
CA LEU A 208 22.36 -0.62 21.45
C LEU A 208 21.34 -0.22 20.39
N ALA A 209 21.56 0.92 19.73
CA ALA A 209 20.76 1.38 18.61
C ALA A 209 20.76 0.33 17.49
N ARG A 210 21.92 -0.23 17.12
CA ARG A 210 22.03 -1.28 16.10
C ARG A 210 21.25 -2.54 16.47
N GLU A 211 21.38 -3.02 17.72
CA GLU A 211 20.64 -4.22 18.16
C GLU A 211 19.12 -3.96 18.21
N ALA A 212 18.69 -2.80 18.69
CA ALA A 212 17.29 -2.41 18.64
C ALA A 212 16.76 -2.35 17.19
N GLY A 213 17.57 -1.83 16.27
CA GLY A 213 17.28 -1.79 14.84
C GLY A 213 17.05 -3.17 14.23
N LEU A 214 17.86 -4.16 14.61
CA LEU A 214 17.68 -5.54 14.15
C LEU A 214 16.42 -6.19 14.75
N CYS A 215 16.01 -5.84 15.98
CA CYS A 215 14.71 -6.26 16.51
C CYS A 215 13.55 -5.67 15.69
N VAL A 216 13.64 -4.37 15.35
CA VAL A 216 12.67 -3.69 14.49
C VAL A 216 12.60 -4.35 13.10
N GLN A 217 13.73 -4.75 12.52
CA GLN A 217 13.74 -5.48 11.24
C GLN A 217 12.99 -6.81 11.34
N ARG A 218 13.16 -7.59 12.41
CA ARG A 218 12.41 -8.84 12.61
C ARG A 218 10.90 -8.61 12.75
N LEU A 219 10.49 -7.52 13.42
CA LEU A 219 9.08 -7.12 13.45
C LEU A 219 8.58 -6.73 12.05
N ASN A 220 9.38 -6.01 11.27
CA ASN A 220 9.03 -5.67 9.90
C ASN A 220 8.97 -6.88 8.97
N GLU A 221 9.77 -7.93 9.21
CA GLU A 221 9.63 -9.21 8.51
C GLU A 221 8.27 -9.85 8.80
N VAL A 222 7.80 -9.78 10.06
CA VAL A 222 6.43 -10.21 10.41
C VAL A 222 5.41 -9.41 9.60
N ILE A 223 5.44 -8.07 9.67
CA ILE A 223 4.50 -7.21 8.95
C ILE A 223 4.54 -7.49 7.44
N ARG A 224 5.72 -7.58 6.83
CA ARG A 224 5.88 -7.81 5.39
C ARG A 224 5.40 -9.20 4.94
N SER A 225 5.38 -10.17 5.85
CA SER A 225 4.90 -11.52 5.56
C SER A 225 3.39 -11.68 5.60
N MET A 226 2.64 -10.65 6.04
CA MET A 226 1.19 -10.74 6.20
C MET A 226 0.42 -10.59 4.89
N ASP A 227 -0.64 -11.39 4.77
CA ASP A 227 -1.62 -11.29 3.70
C ASP A 227 -2.71 -10.25 4.01
N GLY A 228 -3.39 -9.78 2.96
CA GLY A 228 -4.58 -8.93 3.09
C GLY A 228 -4.31 -7.46 3.44
N ILE A 229 -3.03 -7.08 3.57
CA ILE A 229 -2.59 -5.72 3.84
C ILE A 229 -1.82 -5.11 2.67
N TRP A 230 -1.70 -3.79 2.70
CA TRP A 230 -0.77 -3.01 1.92
C TRP A 230 0.33 -2.48 2.85
N ILE A 231 1.54 -2.29 2.32
CA ILE A 231 2.69 -1.92 3.15
C ILE A 231 3.13 -0.50 2.81
N ALA A 232 3.10 0.39 3.81
CA ALA A 232 3.78 1.67 3.75
C ALA A 232 5.21 1.50 4.31
N ASP A 233 6.23 1.58 3.47
CA ASP A 233 7.60 1.22 3.86
C ASP A 233 8.35 2.36 4.57
N ALA A 234 7.86 2.74 5.74
CA ALA A 234 8.46 3.77 6.56
C ALA A 234 9.90 3.43 7.00
N TYR A 235 10.22 2.15 7.24
CA TYR A 235 11.58 1.74 7.61
C TYR A 235 12.60 2.21 6.55
N SER A 236 12.38 1.85 5.28
CA SER A 236 13.32 2.21 4.21
C SER A 236 13.31 3.71 3.93
N ALA A 237 12.16 4.38 4.03
CA ALA A 237 12.08 5.83 3.84
C ALA A 237 12.84 6.59 4.94
N PHE A 238 12.73 6.15 6.19
CA PHE A 238 13.49 6.74 7.30
C PHE A 238 14.98 6.43 7.17
N ASP A 239 15.32 5.24 6.68
CA ASP A 239 16.70 4.85 6.41
C ASP A 239 17.32 5.74 5.33
N ALA A 240 16.60 5.99 4.24
CA ALA A 240 17.12 6.78 3.13
C ALA A 240 17.21 8.29 3.42
N SER A 241 16.57 8.78 4.48
CA SER A 241 16.50 10.21 4.80
C SER A 241 17.84 10.80 5.23
N ALA A 242 18.22 11.92 4.60
CA ALA A 242 19.33 12.76 5.04
C ALA A 242 18.96 13.63 6.27
N GLU A 243 17.67 13.90 6.45
CA GLU A 243 17.16 14.65 7.60
C GLU A 243 16.88 13.72 8.77
N ARG A 244 17.08 14.23 9.99
CA ARG A 244 16.70 13.51 11.21
C ARG A 244 15.18 13.54 11.34
N LEU A 245 14.55 12.36 11.29
CA LEU A 245 13.09 12.23 11.31
C LEU A 245 12.49 11.89 12.68
N CYS A 246 13.32 11.66 13.69
CA CYS A 246 12.89 11.40 15.06
C CYS A 246 13.38 12.49 16.03
N ASN A 247 12.72 12.61 17.18
CA ASN A 247 13.11 13.54 18.24
C ASN A 247 14.43 13.12 18.94
N ALA A 248 14.76 11.82 18.86
CA ALA A 248 15.91 11.24 19.53
C ALA A 248 17.23 11.95 19.17
N SER A 249 18.05 12.18 20.19
CA SER A 249 19.34 12.87 20.05
C SER A 249 20.31 12.44 21.14
N LEU A 250 21.62 12.53 20.87
CA LEU A 250 22.66 12.31 21.88
C LEU A 250 23.22 13.63 22.43
N SER A 251 22.91 14.77 21.80
CA SER A 251 23.43 16.07 22.21
C SER A 251 22.41 17.19 21.93
N PRO A 252 21.61 17.61 22.93
CA PRO A 252 21.48 17.00 24.26
C PRO A 252 20.86 15.59 24.18
N LEU A 253 21.07 14.76 25.20
CA LEU A 253 20.45 13.42 25.26
C LEU A 253 18.92 13.56 25.29
N ASN A 254 18.27 13.09 24.24
CA ASN A 254 16.83 12.95 24.13
C ASN A 254 16.52 11.51 23.69
N LEU A 255 15.80 10.77 24.52
CA LEU A 255 15.43 9.37 24.26
C LEU A 255 14.03 9.23 23.63
N ASP A 256 13.39 10.35 23.29
CA ASP A 256 12.12 10.36 22.61
C ASP A 256 12.27 9.81 21.17
N PHE A 257 11.82 8.57 20.96
CA PHE A 257 11.91 7.86 19.69
C PHE A 257 10.79 8.23 18.70
N HIS A 258 9.84 9.10 19.09
CA HIS A 258 8.73 9.47 18.24
C HIS A 258 9.22 10.27 17.02
N PRO A 259 8.51 10.18 15.88
CA PRO A 259 8.85 10.98 14.72
C PRO A 259 8.63 12.46 15.05
N ASN A 260 9.49 13.31 14.53
CA ASN A 260 9.27 14.75 14.55
C ASN A 260 8.37 15.16 13.38
N ASP A 261 8.18 16.47 13.19
CA ASP A 261 7.37 17.02 12.09
C ASP A 261 7.77 16.47 10.71
N ALA A 262 9.08 16.40 10.41
CA ALA A 262 9.59 15.84 9.15
C ALA A 262 9.34 14.32 9.06
N GLY A 263 9.48 13.59 10.17
CA GLY A 263 9.16 12.16 10.18
C GLY A 263 7.68 11.88 9.93
N HIS A 264 6.79 12.70 10.48
CA HIS A 264 5.36 12.64 10.18
C HIS A 264 5.04 12.96 8.72
N GLN A 265 5.78 13.87 8.10
CA GLN A 265 5.69 14.13 6.66
C GLN A 265 6.07 12.89 5.85
N VAL A 266 7.21 12.26 6.16
CA VAL A 266 7.66 11.04 5.46
C VAL A 266 6.68 9.88 5.65
N LEU A 267 6.11 9.70 6.84
CA LEU A 267 5.06 8.69 7.08
C LEU A 267 3.82 8.94 6.23
N ALA A 268 3.40 10.21 6.10
CA ALA A 268 2.26 10.59 5.28
C ALA A 268 2.52 10.27 3.80
N GLU A 269 3.71 10.60 3.29
CA GLU A 269 4.13 10.31 1.92
C GLU A 269 4.11 8.81 1.63
N GLN A 270 4.60 7.97 2.55
CA GLN A 270 4.54 6.50 2.37
C GLN A 270 3.11 5.99 2.35
N LEU A 271 2.23 6.53 3.18
CA LEU A 271 0.81 6.16 3.17
C LEU A 271 0.12 6.61 1.87
N VAL A 272 0.37 7.83 1.41
CA VAL A 272 -0.19 8.36 0.15
C VAL A 272 0.34 7.58 -1.04
N ALA A 273 1.63 7.25 -1.09
CA ALA A 273 2.23 6.47 -2.18
C ALA A 273 1.55 5.10 -2.36
N VAL A 274 1.12 4.48 -1.25
CA VAL A 274 0.34 3.23 -1.29
C VAL A 274 -1.11 3.49 -1.72
N LEU A 275 -1.73 4.54 -1.19
CA LEU A 275 -3.16 4.80 -1.39
C LEU A 275 -3.50 5.41 -2.76
N ARG A 276 -2.58 6.20 -3.31
CA ARG A 276 -2.69 6.91 -4.59
C ARG A 276 -1.32 6.85 -5.29
N PRO A 277 -0.96 5.68 -5.86
CA PRO A 277 0.38 5.46 -6.43
C PRO A 277 0.68 6.29 -7.68
N PHE A 278 -0.33 6.93 -8.28
CA PHE A 278 -0.18 7.73 -9.48
C PHE A 278 -0.88 9.07 -9.34
N SER A 279 -0.21 10.14 -9.77
CA SER A 279 -0.68 11.52 -9.61
C SER A 279 -1.92 11.86 -10.46
N ASP A 280 -2.11 11.16 -11.58
CA ASP A 280 -3.20 11.32 -12.54
C ASP A 280 -4.37 10.33 -12.32
N VAL A 281 -4.34 9.59 -11.22
CA VAL A 281 -5.45 8.72 -10.78
C VAL A 281 -5.89 9.21 -9.42
N ALA A 282 -7.02 9.93 -9.37
CA ALA A 282 -7.62 10.38 -8.12
C ALA A 282 -7.93 9.19 -7.20
N PHE A 283 -7.86 9.39 -5.88
CA PHE A 283 -8.08 8.32 -4.90
C PHE A 283 -9.47 7.67 -5.03
N ASP A 284 -10.49 8.47 -5.35
CA ASP A 284 -11.89 8.08 -5.54
C ASP A 284 -12.24 7.78 -7.00
N ALA A 285 -11.25 7.72 -7.91
CA ALA A 285 -11.51 7.36 -9.29
C ALA A 285 -12.13 5.95 -9.37
N TRP A 286 -13.05 5.76 -10.32
CA TRP A 286 -13.79 4.51 -10.52
C TRP A 286 -12.92 3.25 -10.72
N CYS A 287 -11.64 3.44 -11.07
CA CYS A 287 -10.65 2.39 -11.30
C CYS A 287 -9.47 2.46 -10.31
N ALA A 288 -9.51 3.33 -9.30
CA ALA A 288 -8.38 3.58 -8.42
C ALA A 288 -7.95 2.31 -7.65
N GLY A 289 -8.92 1.51 -7.19
CA GLY A 289 -8.66 0.24 -6.53
C GLY A 289 -7.97 -0.76 -7.46
N GLU A 290 -8.45 -0.90 -8.68
CA GLU A 290 -7.95 -1.84 -9.67
C GLU A 290 -6.58 -1.43 -10.20
N VAL A 291 -6.35 -0.14 -10.46
CA VAL A 291 -5.04 0.42 -10.83
C VAL A 291 -4.01 0.11 -9.74
N ARG A 292 -4.36 0.36 -8.48
CA ARG A 292 -3.51 0.03 -7.33
C ARG A 292 -3.20 -1.48 -7.28
N PHE A 293 -4.22 -2.31 -7.48
CA PHE A 293 -4.11 -3.77 -7.46
C PHE A 293 -3.13 -4.30 -8.51
N VAL A 294 -3.28 -3.87 -9.76
CA VAL A 294 -2.41 -4.34 -10.86
C VAL A 294 -1.00 -3.76 -10.76
N SER A 295 -0.85 -2.56 -10.19
CA SER A 295 0.45 -1.92 -9.98
C SER A 295 1.26 -2.60 -8.89
N ALA A 296 0.67 -2.88 -7.73
CA ALA A 296 1.39 -3.55 -6.64
C ALA A 296 1.82 -4.98 -6.98
N ARG A 297 1.14 -5.63 -7.92
CA ARG A 297 1.54 -6.95 -8.45
C ARG A 297 2.55 -6.86 -9.59
N GLY A 298 2.95 -5.65 -9.98
CA GLY A 298 3.85 -5.39 -11.10
C GLY A 298 3.27 -5.73 -12.48
N TRP A 299 1.97 -6.05 -12.58
CA TRP A 299 1.35 -6.46 -13.83
C TRP A 299 1.28 -5.28 -14.81
N MET A 300 0.90 -4.11 -14.32
CA MET A 300 0.95 -2.85 -15.08
C MET A 300 1.78 -1.83 -14.31
N ASN A 301 2.67 -1.13 -15.01
CA ASN A 301 3.47 -0.05 -14.43
C ASN A 301 2.97 1.31 -14.92
N GLY A 302 3.15 2.35 -14.09
CA GLY A 302 3.05 3.72 -14.55
C GLY A 302 4.26 4.17 -15.37
N ARG A 303 4.24 5.44 -15.74
CA ARG A 303 5.31 6.16 -16.42
C ARG A 303 6.34 6.65 -15.40
N THR A 304 7.50 7.04 -15.90
CA THR A 304 8.62 7.54 -15.09
C THR A 304 8.35 8.89 -14.43
N ASP A 305 7.33 9.63 -14.88
CA ASP A 305 6.90 10.91 -14.33
C ASP A 305 5.89 10.76 -13.17
N GLY A 306 5.58 9.54 -12.72
CA GLY A 306 4.64 9.27 -11.65
C GLY A 306 3.17 9.27 -12.08
N THR A 307 2.89 9.21 -13.40
CA THR A 307 1.53 9.07 -13.94
C THR A 307 1.23 7.62 -14.37
N PHE A 308 -0.04 7.21 -14.36
CA PHE A 308 -0.49 5.92 -14.89
C PHE A 308 -0.84 5.98 -16.38
N GLY A 309 -1.33 7.13 -16.86
CA GLY A 309 -1.91 7.28 -18.20
C GLY A 309 -3.24 6.54 -18.36
N PRO A 310 -4.25 6.73 -17.50
CA PRO A 310 -5.49 5.94 -17.52
C PRO A 310 -6.22 6.02 -18.86
N GLY A 311 -6.12 7.16 -19.55
CA GLY A 311 -6.76 7.42 -20.82
C GLY A 311 -6.04 6.83 -22.06
N ASP A 312 -4.82 6.33 -21.93
CA ASP A 312 -4.07 5.87 -23.11
C ASP A 312 -4.60 4.54 -23.62
N ALA A 313 -4.53 4.34 -24.93
CA ALA A 313 -4.80 3.05 -25.54
C ALA A 313 -3.71 2.03 -25.20
N VAL A 314 -4.12 0.79 -24.94
CA VAL A 314 -3.22 -0.34 -24.69
C VAL A 314 -2.69 -0.89 -26.01
N THR A 315 -1.38 -1.08 -26.11
CA THR A 315 -0.75 -1.67 -27.29
C THR A 315 -0.66 -3.20 -27.23
N ARG A 316 -0.50 -3.84 -28.39
CA ARG A 316 -0.25 -5.29 -28.52
C ARG A 316 0.91 -5.76 -27.66
N ALA A 317 2.04 -5.03 -27.68
CA ALA A 317 3.21 -5.38 -26.88
C ALA A 317 2.96 -5.22 -25.38
N GLN A 318 2.27 -4.16 -24.96
CA GLN A 318 1.91 -3.96 -23.55
C GLN A 318 1.05 -5.10 -23.03
N MET A 319 0.04 -5.55 -23.79
CA MET A 319 -0.80 -6.67 -23.38
C MET A 319 0.00 -7.98 -23.26
N ALA A 320 0.92 -8.25 -24.20
CA ALA A 320 1.79 -9.43 -24.10
C ALA A 320 2.68 -9.39 -22.84
N VAL A 321 3.24 -8.23 -22.51
CA VAL A 321 4.05 -8.01 -21.30
C VAL A 321 3.23 -8.19 -20.03
N VAL A 322 2.01 -7.66 -19.99
CA VAL A 322 1.08 -7.85 -18.87
C VAL A 322 0.82 -9.34 -18.61
N LEU A 323 0.43 -10.09 -19.64
CA LEU A 323 0.14 -11.53 -19.51
C LEU A 323 1.38 -12.33 -19.12
N TRP A 324 2.55 -11.96 -19.66
CA TRP A 324 3.83 -12.57 -19.29
C TRP A 324 4.15 -12.38 -17.81
N ARG A 325 3.97 -11.16 -17.28
CA ARG A 325 4.17 -10.85 -15.86
C ARG A 325 3.16 -11.56 -14.97
N MET A 326 1.90 -11.63 -15.39
CA MET A 326 0.87 -12.42 -14.69
C MET A 326 1.18 -13.92 -14.65
N SER A 327 1.99 -14.42 -15.58
CA SER A 327 2.49 -15.80 -15.60
C SER A 327 3.84 -15.98 -14.89
N GLY A 328 4.32 -15.00 -14.14
CA GLY A 328 5.60 -15.06 -13.41
C GLY A 328 6.83 -14.74 -14.25
N ALA A 329 6.65 -14.07 -15.39
CA ALA A 329 7.71 -13.66 -16.31
C ALA A 329 8.67 -14.79 -16.75
N PRO A 330 8.16 -15.96 -17.21
CA PRO A 330 8.98 -17.10 -17.59
C PRO A 330 9.88 -16.78 -18.80
N ALA A 331 11.13 -17.23 -18.77
CA ALA A 331 12.02 -17.07 -19.91
C ALA A 331 11.49 -17.85 -21.13
N PRO A 332 11.43 -17.25 -22.33
CA PRO A 332 11.08 -17.98 -23.55
C PRO A 332 12.16 -19.02 -23.89
N ARG A 333 11.77 -20.12 -24.54
CA ARG A 333 12.72 -21.14 -25.03
C ARG A 333 13.49 -20.64 -26.24
N ASN A 334 12.85 -19.88 -27.11
CA ASN A 334 13.43 -19.31 -28.33
C ASN A 334 13.02 -17.85 -28.47
N GLY A 335 13.91 -17.03 -29.05
CA GLY A 335 13.55 -15.67 -29.45
C GLY A 335 12.63 -15.69 -30.68
N ALA A 336 11.61 -14.84 -30.69
CA ALA A 336 10.79 -14.64 -31.87
C ALA A 336 11.59 -13.93 -32.98
N ALA A 337 11.61 -14.52 -34.18
CA ALA A 337 12.27 -13.95 -35.36
C ALA A 337 11.38 -12.89 -36.04
N LEU A 338 11.06 -11.82 -35.31
CA LEU A 338 10.22 -10.72 -35.78
C LEU A 338 11.08 -9.47 -36.05
N SER A 339 10.77 -8.75 -37.13
CA SER A 339 11.62 -7.66 -37.65
C SER A 339 11.54 -6.35 -36.87
N ASP A 340 10.48 -6.16 -36.08
CA ASP A 340 10.11 -4.88 -35.46
C ASP A 340 9.99 -4.94 -33.93
N LEU A 341 10.57 -5.96 -33.27
CA LEU A 341 10.47 -6.11 -31.81
C LEU A 341 11.50 -5.27 -31.03
N PRO A 342 11.05 -4.33 -30.19
CA PRO A 342 11.91 -3.65 -29.22
C PRO A 342 12.39 -4.61 -28.11
N ALA A 343 13.57 -4.32 -27.57
CA ALA A 343 14.19 -5.14 -26.52
C ALA A 343 13.31 -5.31 -25.27
N TRP A 344 12.58 -4.26 -24.86
CA TRP A 344 11.79 -4.25 -23.63
C TRP A 344 10.60 -5.24 -23.64
N CYS A 345 10.07 -5.61 -24.82
CA CYS A 345 8.98 -6.57 -24.94
C CYS A 345 9.38 -7.89 -25.60
N ALA A 346 10.61 -8.02 -26.11
CA ALA A 346 11.04 -9.18 -26.88
C ALA A 346 10.86 -10.51 -26.12
N GLY A 347 11.24 -10.56 -24.84
CA GLY A 347 11.06 -11.75 -24.00
C GLY A 347 9.59 -12.13 -23.82
N ALA A 348 8.74 -11.15 -23.50
CA ALA A 348 7.31 -11.35 -23.31
C ALA A 348 6.59 -11.78 -24.59
N VAL A 349 6.89 -11.13 -25.72
CA VAL A 349 6.29 -11.48 -27.01
C VAL A 349 6.74 -12.87 -27.46
N SER A 350 8.02 -13.21 -27.30
CA SER A 350 8.54 -14.54 -27.63
C SER A 350 7.82 -15.62 -26.83
N TRP A 351 7.67 -15.42 -25.51
CA TRP A 351 6.91 -16.32 -24.67
C TRP A 351 5.44 -16.40 -25.12
N ALA A 352 4.79 -15.27 -25.37
CA ALA A 352 3.39 -15.23 -25.77
C ALA A 352 3.15 -15.94 -27.11
N MET A 353 4.12 -15.90 -28.04
CA MET A 353 4.07 -16.67 -29.29
C MET A 353 4.23 -18.17 -29.04
N GLU A 354 5.17 -18.58 -28.17
CA GLU A 354 5.35 -20.00 -27.80
C GLU A 354 4.10 -20.60 -27.14
N GLN A 355 3.37 -19.79 -26.38
CA GLN A 355 2.10 -20.19 -25.74
C GLN A 355 0.90 -20.08 -26.69
N GLY A 356 1.08 -19.61 -27.93
CA GLY A 356 -0.02 -19.41 -28.88
C GLY A 356 -0.99 -18.28 -28.49
N ILE A 357 -0.60 -17.38 -27.60
CA ILE A 357 -1.41 -16.24 -27.15
C ILE A 357 -1.50 -15.17 -28.24
N VAL A 358 -0.36 -14.93 -28.90
CA VAL A 358 -0.23 -13.97 -30.01
C VAL A 358 0.44 -14.61 -31.22
N THR A 359 0.23 -14.01 -32.37
CA THR A 359 0.93 -14.35 -33.62
C THR A 359 1.52 -13.08 -34.24
N GLY A 360 2.57 -13.25 -35.05
CA GLY A 360 3.07 -12.22 -35.96
C GLY A 360 2.21 -12.11 -37.22
N TYR A 361 2.53 -11.13 -38.05
CA TYR A 361 1.95 -10.92 -39.37
C TYR A 361 2.77 -11.66 -40.45
N GLU A 362 2.18 -11.86 -41.63
CA GLU A 362 2.82 -12.55 -42.76
C GLU A 362 4.07 -11.82 -43.27
N ASP A 363 4.16 -10.52 -43.04
CA ASP A 363 5.31 -9.67 -43.37
C ASP A 363 6.49 -9.81 -42.38
N GLY A 364 6.37 -10.68 -41.37
CA GLY A 364 7.38 -10.90 -40.34
C GLY A 364 7.39 -9.84 -39.23
N SER A 365 6.41 -8.94 -39.19
CA SER A 365 6.23 -7.94 -38.13
C SER A 365 5.31 -8.44 -37.00
N PHE A 366 5.38 -7.78 -35.86
CA PHE A 366 4.45 -7.96 -34.73
C PHE A 366 3.53 -6.76 -34.51
N ARG A 367 3.98 -5.57 -34.93
CA ARG A 367 3.32 -4.27 -34.75
C ARG A 367 3.13 -3.95 -33.27
N PRO A 368 4.23 -3.79 -32.50
CA PRO A 368 4.19 -3.68 -31.03
C PRO A 368 3.36 -2.50 -30.53
N ASP A 369 3.35 -1.39 -31.27
CA ASP A 369 2.68 -0.14 -30.90
C ASP A 369 1.23 -0.05 -31.38
N GLN A 370 0.75 -1.07 -32.11
CA GLN A 370 -0.64 -1.10 -32.54
C GLN A 370 -1.56 -1.23 -31.32
N SER A 371 -2.51 -0.30 -31.21
CA SER A 371 -3.54 -0.32 -30.18
C SER A 371 -4.50 -1.51 -30.37
N LEU A 372 -4.93 -2.10 -29.26
CA LEU A 372 -5.84 -3.24 -29.25
C LEU A 372 -7.30 -2.81 -29.19
N THR A 373 -8.12 -3.41 -30.04
CA THR A 373 -9.58 -3.41 -29.86
C THR A 373 -9.97 -4.29 -28.67
N ARG A 374 -11.19 -4.10 -28.15
CA ARG A 374 -11.78 -4.95 -27.12
C ARG A 374 -11.85 -6.42 -27.54
N GLU A 375 -12.21 -6.69 -28.79
CA GLU A 375 -12.27 -8.07 -29.30
C GLU A 375 -10.89 -8.73 -29.41
N GLN A 376 -9.85 -7.97 -29.80
CA GLN A 376 -8.49 -8.49 -29.91
C GLN A 376 -7.88 -8.77 -28.53
N LEU A 377 -8.08 -7.86 -27.58
CA LEU A 377 -7.64 -8.06 -26.19
C LEU A 377 -8.34 -9.28 -25.56
N SER A 378 -9.63 -9.46 -25.83
CA SER A 378 -10.39 -10.62 -25.37
C SER A 378 -9.84 -11.91 -25.96
N ALA A 379 -9.52 -11.93 -27.26
CA ALA A 379 -8.92 -13.09 -27.91
C ALA A 379 -7.56 -13.44 -27.30
N MET A 380 -6.74 -12.45 -26.92
CA MET A 380 -5.47 -12.70 -26.22
C MET A 380 -5.70 -13.31 -24.83
N LEU A 381 -6.61 -12.75 -24.02
CA LEU A 381 -6.94 -13.30 -22.70
C LEU A 381 -7.49 -14.73 -22.80
N TYR A 382 -8.39 -14.97 -23.75
CA TYR A 382 -9.01 -16.27 -23.99
C TYR A 382 -7.97 -17.34 -24.34
N ARG A 383 -7.02 -17.03 -25.24
CA ARG A 383 -5.92 -17.95 -25.57
C ARG A 383 -4.98 -18.17 -24.41
N TRP A 384 -4.66 -17.12 -23.65
CA TRP A 384 -3.85 -17.24 -22.43
C TRP A 384 -4.47 -18.15 -21.37
N LYS A 385 -5.81 -18.18 -21.28
CA LYS A 385 -6.55 -19.12 -20.42
C LYS A 385 -6.70 -20.53 -21.03
N GLY A 386 -6.09 -20.82 -22.17
CA GLY A 386 -6.16 -22.13 -22.81
C GLY A 386 -7.40 -22.35 -23.68
N GLY A 387 -8.15 -21.28 -24.01
CA GLY A 387 -9.33 -21.35 -24.87
C GLY A 387 -10.48 -22.16 -24.27
N PRO A 388 -11.01 -21.76 -23.08
CA PRO A 388 -12.12 -22.45 -22.44
C PRO A 388 -13.35 -22.56 -23.36
N GLU A 389 -14.13 -23.64 -23.24
CA GLU A 389 -15.32 -23.79 -24.09
C GLU A 389 -16.34 -22.70 -23.80
N PHE A 390 -16.82 -22.04 -24.86
CA PHE A 390 -18.00 -21.17 -24.81
C PHE A 390 -19.01 -21.66 -25.83
N ARG A 391 -20.25 -21.93 -25.37
CA ARG A 391 -21.34 -22.47 -26.21
C ARG A 391 -22.50 -21.49 -26.38
N GLY A 392 -22.40 -20.29 -25.81
CA GLY A 392 -23.42 -19.25 -25.90
C GLY A 392 -23.28 -18.38 -27.16
N ASN A 393 -23.94 -17.22 -27.13
CA ASN A 393 -23.81 -16.18 -28.14
C ASN A 393 -23.82 -14.79 -27.47
N LEU A 394 -23.65 -13.73 -28.27
CA LEU A 394 -23.63 -12.34 -27.79
C LEU A 394 -24.98 -11.60 -27.95
N SER A 395 -26.09 -12.33 -28.15
CA SER A 395 -27.42 -11.72 -28.40
C SER A 395 -27.95 -10.88 -27.23
N GLY A 396 -27.38 -11.03 -26.03
CA GLY A 396 -27.65 -10.16 -24.88
C GLY A 396 -27.09 -8.73 -25.02
N PHE A 397 -26.26 -8.46 -26.05
CA PHE A 397 -25.72 -7.14 -26.35
C PHE A 397 -26.30 -6.64 -27.69
N PRO A 398 -26.80 -5.39 -27.76
CA PRO A 398 -27.34 -4.85 -29.02
C PRO A 398 -26.34 -4.80 -30.17
N ASP A 399 -25.04 -4.75 -29.86
CA ASP A 399 -23.93 -4.76 -30.82
C ASP A 399 -23.17 -6.10 -30.84
N GLY A 400 -23.77 -7.19 -30.34
CA GLY A 400 -23.15 -8.51 -30.36
C GLY A 400 -22.75 -8.98 -31.76
N GLU A 401 -23.53 -8.61 -32.78
CA GLU A 401 -23.24 -8.93 -34.20
C GLU A 401 -22.09 -8.11 -34.80
N ALA A 402 -21.65 -7.03 -34.14
CA ALA A 402 -20.49 -6.25 -34.58
C ALA A 402 -19.16 -6.94 -34.25
N ALA A 403 -19.18 -8.00 -33.43
CA ALA A 403 -18.01 -8.79 -33.12
C ALA A 403 -17.55 -9.61 -34.34
N SER A 404 -16.25 -9.60 -34.59
CA SER A 404 -15.68 -10.48 -35.62
C SER A 404 -15.93 -11.96 -35.27
N PRO A 405 -16.21 -12.85 -36.25
CA PRO A 405 -16.52 -14.25 -35.99
C PRO A 405 -15.47 -14.99 -35.13
N TYR A 406 -14.19 -14.67 -35.30
CA TYR A 406 -13.09 -15.27 -34.53
C TYR A 406 -13.11 -14.87 -33.04
N ALA A 407 -13.72 -13.73 -32.71
CA ALA A 407 -13.72 -13.16 -31.37
C ALA A 407 -14.97 -13.53 -30.56
N VAL A 408 -16.03 -14.03 -31.20
CA VAL A 408 -17.28 -14.40 -30.53
C VAL A 408 -17.07 -15.35 -29.34
N PRO A 409 -16.26 -16.44 -29.44
CA PRO A 409 -16.02 -17.31 -28.29
C PRO A 409 -15.31 -16.59 -27.13
N ALA A 410 -14.32 -15.77 -27.46
CA ALA A 410 -13.51 -15.05 -26.48
C ALA A 410 -14.31 -13.97 -25.74
N LEU A 411 -15.10 -13.18 -26.48
CA LEU A 411 -15.98 -12.16 -25.92
C LEU A 411 -17.09 -12.80 -25.08
N GLY A 412 -17.68 -13.89 -25.59
CA GLY A 412 -18.74 -14.63 -24.89
C GLY A 412 -18.27 -15.20 -23.56
N TRP A 413 -17.14 -15.92 -23.58
CA TRP A 413 -16.49 -16.42 -22.37
C TRP A 413 -16.17 -15.28 -21.38
N ALA A 414 -15.55 -14.19 -21.85
CA ALA A 414 -15.17 -13.09 -20.97
C ALA A 414 -16.38 -12.41 -20.33
N VAL A 415 -17.54 -12.36 -21.02
CA VAL A 415 -18.79 -11.88 -20.44
C VAL A 415 -19.37 -12.88 -19.44
N GLU A 416 -19.39 -14.17 -19.78
CA GLU A 416 -19.93 -15.23 -18.91
C GLU A 416 -19.20 -15.29 -17.57
N GLU A 417 -17.87 -15.16 -17.58
CA GLU A 417 -17.03 -15.06 -16.38
C GLU A 417 -17.13 -13.69 -15.68
N GLY A 418 -17.80 -12.71 -16.28
CA GLY A 418 -17.89 -11.35 -15.74
C GLY A 418 -16.58 -10.54 -15.82
N ILE A 419 -15.57 -11.03 -16.53
CA ILE A 419 -14.31 -10.34 -16.84
C ILE A 419 -14.62 -9.08 -17.66
N LEU A 420 -15.44 -9.23 -18.69
CA LEU A 420 -15.98 -8.15 -19.50
C LEU A 420 -17.43 -7.86 -19.14
N ARG A 421 -17.79 -6.59 -19.23
CA ARG A 421 -19.16 -6.10 -19.11
C ARG A 421 -19.43 -5.09 -20.22
N GLY A 422 -20.70 -4.95 -20.58
CA GLY A 422 -21.16 -3.85 -21.43
C GLY A 422 -21.03 -2.51 -20.73
N ASP A 423 -21.10 -1.44 -21.51
CA ASP A 423 -21.20 -0.08 -20.98
C ASP A 423 -22.58 0.20 -20.34
N LYS A 424 -22.81 1.45 -19.92
CA LYS A 424 -24.09 1.86 -19.31
C LYS A 424 -25.29 1.74 -20.26
N GLN A 425 -25.05 1.67 -21.56
CA GLN A 425 -26.04 1.46 -22.60
C GLN A 425 -26.23 -0.03 -22.94
N GLY A 426 -25.50 -0.93 -22.27
CA GLY A 426 -25.52 -2.36 -22.54
C GLY A 426 -24.75 -2.76 -23.81
N MET A 427 -23.86 -1.90 -24.31
CA MET A 427 -23.06 -2.17 -25.53
C MET A 427 -21.74 -2.83 -25.18
N LEU A 428 -21.36 -3.87 -25.92
CA LEU A 428 -20.10 -4.58 -25.71
C LEU A 428 -18.89 -3.85 -26.33
N ARG A 429 -19.13 -3.10 -27.40
CA ARG A 429 -18.18 -2.32 -28.21
C ARG A 429 -16.97 -3.12 -28.67
N PRO A 430 -17.13 -4.20 -29.46
CA PRO A 430 -16.02 -5.09 -29.84
C PRO A 430 -14.85 -4.36 -30.53
N GLY A 431 -15.17 -3.37 -31.37
CA GLY A 431 -14.19 -2.61 -32.15
C GLY A 431 -13.54 -1.42 -31.44
N ASP A 432 -14.01 -1.02 -30.26
CA ASP A 432 -13.45 0.14 -29.56
C ASP A 432 -12.07 -0.20 -28.98
N MET A 433 -11.17 0.78 -28.96
CA MET A 433 -9.83 0.63 -28.35
C MET A 433 -9.95 0.46 -26.83
N VAL A 434 -9.13 -0.42 -26.27
CA VAL A 434 -9.04 -0.60 -24.81
C VAL A 434 -8.08 0.41 -24.22
N ARG A 435 -8.55 1.16 -23.21
CA ARG A 435 -7.70 2.07 -22.45
C ARG A 435 -7.02 1.38 -21.26
N ARG A 436 -5.96 1.98 -20.74
CA ARG A 436 -5.20 1.44 -19.59
C ARG A 436 -6.03 1.31 -18.31
N ASP A 437 -6.91 2.27 -18.03
CA ASP A 437 -7.86 2.19 -16.91
C ASP A 437 -8.81 0.98 -17.03
N GLN A 438 -9.36 0.76 -18.22
CA GLN A 438 -10.23 -0.38 -18.53
C GLN A 438 -9.48 -1.70 -18.42
N LEU A 439 -8.23 -1.76 -18.90
CA LEU A 439 -7.41 -2.96 -18.75
C LEU A 439 -7.18 -3.28 -17.27
N ALA A 440 -6.85 -2.29 -16.43
CA ALA A 440 -6.67 -2.53 -14.99
C ALA A 440 -7.90 -3.21 -14.36
N VAL A 441 -9.11 -2.74 -14.71
CA VAL A 441 -10.38 -3.34 -14.25
C VAL A 441 -10.62 -4.74 -14.80
N ILE A 442 -10.30 -4.97 -16.07
CA ILE A 442 -10.42 -6.29 -16.70
C ILE A 442 -9.49 -7.30 -16.01
N LEU A 443 -8.24 -6.92 -15.76
CA LEU A 443 -7.26 -7.78 -15.09
C LEU A 443 -7.64 -8.07 -13.64
N PHE A 444 -8.13 -7.06 -12.92
CA PHE A 444 -8.64 -7.23 -11.56
C PHE A 444 -9.76 -8.28 -11.51
N ARG A 445 -10.77 -8.16 -12.39
CA ARG A 445 -11.86 -9.15 -12.47
C ARG A 445 -11.35 -10.54 -12.85
N CYS A 446 -10.44 -10.62 -13.82
CA CYS A 446 -9.83 -11.88 -14.23
C CYS A 446 -9.06 -12.58 -13.08
N ALA A 447 -8.49 -11.80 -12.15
CA ALA A 447 -7.83 -12.32 -10.95
C ALA A 447 -8.80 -12.72 -9.84
N GLN A 448 -10.06 -12.26 -9.88
CA GLN A 448 -11.10 -12.63 -8.91
C GLN A 448 -11.88 -13.88 -9.33
N THR A 449 -12.12 -14.08 -10.63
CA THR A 449 -12.90 -15.20 -11.16
C THR A 449 -12.16 -16.52 -11.09
N HIS A 450 -10.84 -16.45 -11.08
CA HIS A 450 -9.97 -17.59 -10.86
C HIS A 450 -9.08 -17.18 -9.70
N ALA A 451 -9.10 -17.93 -8.61
CA ALA A 451 -8.05 -17.85 -7.60
C ALA A 451 -6.71 -18.14 -8.30
N VAL A 452 -6.10 -17.10 -8.87
CA VAL A 452 -4.69 -17.10 -9.23
C VAL A 452 -4.00 -17.04 -7.88
N LEU A 453 -3.66 -18.26 -7.43
CA LEU A 453 -3.08 -18.63 -6.15
C LEU A 453 -2.09 -17.61 -5.59
#